data_AF-A0A0G4GRT5-F1
#
_entry.id   AF-A0A0G4GRT5-F1
#
_cell.length_a   1.000
_cell.length_b   1.000
_cell.length_c   1.000
_cell.angle_alpha   90.00
_cell.angle_beta   90.00
_cell.angle_gamma   90.00
#
_symmetry.space_group_name_H-M   'P 1'
#
loop_
_entity.id
_entity.type
_entity.pdbx_description
1 polymer ?
#
loop_
_entity_poly.entity_id
_entity_poly.type
_entity_poly.pdbx_seq_one_letter_code
_entity_poly.pdbx_strand_id
1 'polypeptide(L)'
;MYPPQPTTPAPPAPPAQPPAGSSLSDVEYGGLLSLLKPSNDTTVTMLYRASENENATTYTYLLDRVANEKDLAIVIRQDKYVFGVYISEGIQTPANPYESRKYQCEVFWFSLSGRYKEPTRIDIPWRVTCDVAGRNGTVRVGRHRSAARMYVGGLFLADVGSSRPAADIRECSQKTRWDWLPEGYEGATEDYVSERNGGLPLGGSEFFVADDIEVLQVSGEIADILPPLPTTPQPSTSPPPPPTTSTPEPNNSNPGADNDNRTPYDNNTRAD
;
A
#
# COMPACT_ATOMS: atom_id res chain seq x y z
N MET A 1 -37.47 40.43 -35.41
CA MET A 1 -36.90 39.28 -34.66
C MET A 1 -35.87 39.84 -33.71
N TYR A 2 -36.04 39.64 -32.40
CA TYR A 2 -34.99 40.01 -31.43
C TYR A 2 -33.88 38.96 -31.47
N PRO A 3 -32.59 39.37 -31.42
CA PRO A 3 -31.50 38.42 -31.32
C PRO A 3 -31.64 37.62 -30.01
N PRO A 4 -31.31 36.32 -30.02
CA PRO A 4 -31.29 35.52 -28.81
C PRO A 4 -30.34 36.17 -27.79
N GLN A 5 -30.83 36.37 -26.58
CA GLN A 5 -30.02 36.87 -25.48
C GLN A 5 -28.90 35.86 -25.19
N PRO A 6 -27.64 36.31 -25.02
CA PRO A 6 -26.55 35.44 -24.61
C PRO A 6 -26.90 34.81 -23.26
N THR A 7 -27.04 33.49 -23.25
CA THR A 7 -27.22 32.72 -22.01
C THR A 7 -26.01 32.95 -21.14
N THR A 8 -26.20 33.62 -20.00
CA THR A 8 -25.17 33.77 -18.99
C THR A 8 -24.69 32.37 -18.60
N PRO A 9 -23.37 32.08 -18.66
CA PRO A 9 -22.84 30.80 -18.20
C PRO A 9 -23.32 30.55 -16.77
N ALA A 10 -23.77 29.33 -16.48
CA ALA A 10 -24.10 28.94 -15.12
C ALA A 10 -22.88 29.23 -14.21
N PRO A 11 -23.09 29.74 -12.98
CA PRO A 11 -22.00 29.92 -12.03
C PRO A 11 -21.20 28.63 -11.91
N PRO A 12 -19.85 28.69 -11.84
CA PRO A 12 -19.05 27.49 -11.60
C PRO A 12 -19.55 26.82 -10.33
N ALA A 13 -19.69 25.50 -10.38
CA ALA A 13 -20.09 24.72 -9.22
C ALA A 13 -19.13 25.02 -8.04
N PRO A 14 -19.63 25.07 -6.80
CA PRO A 14 -18.78 25.26 -5.63
C PRO A 14 -17.63 24.23 -5.64
N PRO A 15 -16.41 24.61 -5.24
CA PRO A 15 -15.32 23.65 -5.12
C PRO A 15 -15.74 22.53 -4.16
N ALA A 16 -15.41 21.29 -4.53
CA ALA A 16 -15.75 20.12 -3.73
C ALA A 16 -15.10 20.26 -2.34
N GLN A 17 -15.91 20.14 -1.28
CA GLN A 17 -15.44 20.23 0.10
C GLN A 17 -15.07 18.84 0.63
N PRO A 18 -14.04 18.73 1.49
CA PRO A 18 -13.71 17.49 2.18
C PRO A 18 -14.93 16.95 2.93
N PRO A 19 -15.06 15.61 3.08
CA PRO A 19 -16.11 15.02 3.90
C PRO A 19 -16.05 15.55 5.34
N ALA A 20 -17.21 15.70 5.96
CA ALA A 20 -17.29 16.21 7.32
C ALA A 20 -16.40 15.40 8.28
N GLY A 21 -15.53 16.09 9.02
CA GLY A 21 -14.60 15.48 9.97
C GLY A 21 -13.24 15.10 9.40
N SER A 22 -13.03 15.17 8.08
CA SER A 22 -11.71 14.99 7.47
C SER A 22 -10.74 16.09 7.87
N SER A 23 -9.45 15.77 8.01
CA SER A 23 -8.38 16.74 8.22
C SER A 23 -7.78 17.27 6.91
N LEU A 24 -8.22 16.79 5.75
CA LEU A 24 -7.75 17.26 4.46
C LEU A 24 -8.15 18.73 4.26
N SER A 25 -7.21 19.55 3.83
CA SER A 25 -7.52 20.88 3.30
C SER A 25 -8.27 20.78 1.96
N ASP A 26 -8.93 21.86 1.55
CA ASP A 26 -9.62 21.92 0.25
C ASP A 26 -8.68 21.59 -0.92
N VAL A 27 -7.41 22.00 -0.82
CA VAL A 27 -6.39 21.73 -1.84
C VAL A 27 -5.97 20.26 -1.84
N GLU A 28 -5.71 19.67 -0.68
CA GLU A 28 -5.35 18.24 -0.58
C GLU A 28 -6.51 17.36 -1.05
N TYR A 29 -7.74 17.68 -0.65
CA TYR A 29 -8.94 16.95 -1.07
C TYR A 29 -9.21 17.09 -2.56
N GLY A 30 -9.15 18.31 -3.12
CA GLY A 30 -9.25 18.53 -4.56
C GLY A 30 -8.16 17.76 -5.34
N GLY A 31 -6.94 17.73 -4.78
CA GLY A 31 -5.84 16.89 -5.25
C GLY A 31 -6.20 15.41 -5.28
N LEU A 32 -6.67 14.85 -4.17
CA LEU A 32 -7.07 13.45 -4.08
C LEU A 32 -8.15 13.10 -5.11
N LEU A 33 -9.19 13.93 -5.24
CA LEU A 33 -10.23 13.74 -6.24
C LEU A 33 -9.64 13.75 -7.66
N SER A 34 -8.75 14.68 -7.98
CA SER A 34 -8.12 14.72 -9.31
C SER A 34 -7.35 13.43 -9.67
N LEU A 35 -6.74 12.77 -8.67
CA LEU A 35 -6.00 11.53 -8.85
C LEU A 35 -6.90 10.30 -8.96
N LEU A 36 -8.04 10.32 -8.26
CA LEU A 36 -9.07 9.27 -8.32
C LEU A 36 -9.86 9.30 -9.63
N LYS A 37 -9.86 10.42 -10.36
CA LYS A 37 -10.69 10.63 -11.58
C LYS A 37 -12.15 10.18 -11.40
N PRO A 38 -12.82 10.65 -10.33
CA PRO A 38 -14.21 10.33 -10.08
C PRO A 38 -15.11 10.80 -11.22
N SER A 39 -16.16 10.04 -11.51
CA SER A 39 -17.31 10.51 -12.28
C SER A 39 -18.10 11.56 -11.49
N ASN A 40 -19.01 12.28 -12.16
CA ASN A 40 -19.84 13.31 -11.50
C ASN A 40 -20.73 12.75 -10.37
N ASP A 41 -20.99 11.44 -10.38
CA ASP A 41 -21.80 10.75 -9.37
C ASP A 41 -20.95 10.15 -8.24
N THR A 42 -19.63 10.33 -8.26
CA THR A 42 -18.77 9.80 -7.21
C THR A 42 -18.94 10.61 -5.92
N THR A 43 -19.10 9.88 -4.82
CA THR A 43 -19.15 10.42 -3.47
C THR A 43 -17.97 9.90 -2.68
N VAL A 44 -17.38 10.77 -1.85
CA VAL A 44 -16.32 10.38 -0.92
C VAL A 44 -16.86 10.51 0.50
N THR A 45 -16.77 9.44 1.27
CA THR A 45 -17.24 9.38 2.65
C THR A 45 -16.11 9.00 3.59
N MET A 46 -15.95 9.73 4.68
CA MET A 46 -15.00 9.35 5.72
C MET A 46 -15.58 8.24 6.60
N LEU A 47 -14.88 7.11 6.68
CA LEU A 47 -15.30 5.95 7.48
C LEU A 47 -14.61 5.90 8.83
N TYR A 48 -13.34 6.31 8.86
CA TYR A 48 -12.45 6.20 10.00
C TYR A 48 -11.47 7.37 10.05
N ARG A 49 -11.14 7.80 11.27
CA ARG A 49 -10.06 8.75 11.56
C ARG A 49 -9.41 8.40 12.90
N ALA A 50 -8.09 8.26 12.93
CA ALA A 50 -7.36 7.80 14.12
C ALA A 50 -7.43 8.80 15.29
N SER A 51 -7.62 10.09 14.99
CA SER A 51 -7.81 11.15 16.00
C SER A 51 -9.27 11.37 16.44
N GLU A 52 -10.24 10.60 15.93
CA GLU A 52 -11.66 10.79 16.24
C GLU A 52 -11.96 10.63 17.74
N ASN A 53 -11.34 9.64 18.40
CA ASN A 53 -11.49 9.37 19.83
C ASN A 53 -10.33 8.52 20.37
N GLU A 54 -10.27 8.34 21.69
CA GLU A 54 -9.17 7.63 22.36
C GLU A 54 -8.97 6.18 21.90
N ASN A 55 -10.04 5.49 21.47
CA ASN A 55 -9.97 4.10 21.01
C ASN A 55 -9.69 3.98 19.50
N ALA A 56 -9.76 5.09 18.76
CA ALA A 56 -9.64 5.10 17.31
C ALA A 56 -8.22 4.72 16.85
N THR A 57 -7.21 4.82 17.69
CA THR A 57 -5.84 4.37 17.38
C THR A 57 -5.66 2.86 17.40
N THR A 58 -6.69 2.08 17.75
CA THR A 58 -6.60 0.61 17.81
C THR A 58 -6.95 -0.06 16.49
N TYR A 59 -6.27 -1.17 16.19
CA TYR A 59 -6.53 -1.95 14.97
C TYR A 59 -7.96 -2.53 14.92
N THR A 60 -8.52 -2.89 16.07
CA THR A 60 -9.89 -3.42 16.13
C THR A 60 -10.90 -2.34 15.77
N TYR A 61 -10.73 -1.11 16.29
CA TYR A 61 -11.63 -0.01 15.94
C TYR A 61 -11.55 0.33 14.45
N LEU A 62 -10.36 0.35 13.86
CA LEU A 62 -10.21 0.48 12.40
C LEU A 62 -11.07 -0.59 11.69
N LEU A 63 -10.85 -1.87 11.98
CA LEU A 63 -11.60 -2.95 11.32
C LEU A 63 -13.11 -2.85 11.51
N ASP A 64 -13.60 -2.44 12.69
CA ASP A 64 -15.03 -2.31 12.94
C ASP A 64 -15.68 -1.20 12.08
N ARG A 65 -14.89 -0.24 11.58
CA ARG A 65 -15.36 0.88 10.75
C ARG A 65 -15.21 0.66 9.24
N VAL A 66 -14.16 -0.03 8.82
CA VAL A 66 -13.79 -0.15 7.39
C VAL A 66 -13.82 -1.57 6.84
N ALA A 67 -13.97 -2.60 7.68
CA ALA A 67 -14.05 -3.96 7.16
C ALA A 67 -15.26 -4.12 6.22
N ASN A 68 -15.04 -4.82 5.11
CA ASN A 68 -16.02 -5.09 4.04
C ASN A 68 -16.35 -3.91 3.11
N GLU A 69 -15.81 -2.72 3.38
CA GLU A 69 -15.91 -1.60 2.45
C GLU A 69 -14.87 -1.73 1.34
N LYS A 70 -15.24 -1.31 0.13
CA LYS A 70 -14.38 -1.32 -1.07
C LYS A 70 -13.98 0.09 -1.48
N ASP A 71 -13.04 0.17 -2.42
CA ASP A 71 -12.61 1.43 -3.02
C ASP A 71 -12.17 2.45 -1.97
N LEU A 72 -11.17 2.04 -1.18
CA LEU A 72 -10.71 2.78 -0.02
C LEU A 72 -9.46 3.59 -0.35
N ALA A 73 -9.47 4.87 0.02
CA ALA A 73 -8.27 5.71 0.11
C ALA A 73 -7.84 5.81 1.57
N ILE A 74 -6.68 5.23 1.90
CA ILE A 74 -6.04 5.34 3.21
C ILE A 74 -5.09 6.53 3.13
N VAL A 75 -5.42 7.60 3.84
CA VAL A 75 -4.65 8.85 3.91
C VAL A 75 -3.85 8.88 5.21
N ILE A 76 -2.57 9.21 5.11
CA ILE A 76 -1.63 9.31 6.22
C ILE A 76 -1.08 10.73 6.26
N ARG A 77 -1.16 11.35 7.44
CA ARG A 77 -0.53 12.63 7.73
C ARG A 77 0.68 12.41 8.62
N GLN A 78 1.81 12.97 8.23
CA GLN A 78 3.04 12.99 9.02
C GLN A 78 3.74 14.34 8.80
N ASP A 79 3.69 15.22 9.79
CA ASP A 79 4.18 16.60 9.72
C ASP A 79 3.62 17.31 8.46
N LYS A 80 4.48 17.78 7.56
CA LYS A 80 4.10 18.41 6.30
C LYS A 80 3.71 17.44 5.19
N TYR A 81 3.90 16.13 5.40
CA TYR A 81 3.67 15.11 4.39
C TYR A 81 2.24 14.59 4.49
N VAL A 82 1.53 14.59 3.36
CA VAL A 82 0.24 13.92 3.22
C VAL A 82 0.31 13.00 2.04
N PHE A 83 0.15 11.72 2.30
CA PHE A 83 0.28 10.68 1.30
C PHE A 83 -0.61 9.52 1.67
N GLY A 84 -0.64 8.49 0.83
CA GLY A 84 -1.49 7.37 1.11
C GLY A 84 -1.52 6.35 0.00
N VAL A 85 -2.51 5.47 0.11
CA VAL A 85 -2.70 4.37 -0.83
C VAL A 85 -4.18 4.19 -1.10
N TYR A 86 -4.51 3.93 -2.36
CA TYR A 86 -5.82 3.47 -2.78
C TYR A 86 -5.85 1.94 -2.89
N ILE A 87 -6.93 1.30 -2.46
CA ILE A 87 -7.16 -0.15 -2.59
C ILE A 87 -8.58 -0.44 -3.09
N SER A 88 -8.71 -1.08 -4.25
CA SER A 88 -10.02 -1.34 -4.85
C SER A 88 -10.84 -2.39 -4.08
N GLU A 89 -10.19 -3.45 -3.61
CA GLU A 89 -10.88 -4.57 -2.96
C GLU A 89 -11.11 -4.39 -1.46
N GLY A 90 -10.78 -3.21 -0.92
CA GLY A 90 -10.96 -2.90 0.49
C GLY A 90 -10.03 -3.65 1.43
N ILE A 91 -10.37 -3.66 2.73
CA ILE A 91 -9.68 -4.44 3.77
C ILE A 91 -10.41 -5.77 3.98
N GLN A 92 -9.77 -6.88 3.58
CA GLN A 92 -10.34 -8.22 3.71
C GLN A 92 -9.70 -9.01 4.85
N THR A 93 -10.40 -9.10 5.99
CA THR A 93 -9.91 -9.87 7.14
C THR A 93 -10.06 -11.39 6.93
N PRO A 94 -9.19 -12.22 7.53
CA PRO A 94 -9.39 -13.68 7.60
C PRO A 94 -10.57 -14.03 8.52
N ALA A 95 -11.15 -15.22 8.33
CA ALA A 95 -12.20 -15.73 9.20
C ALA A 95 -11.67 -16.07 10.61
N ASN A 96 -10.46 -16.61 10.69
CA ASN A 96 -9.79 -16.86 11.97
C ASN A 96 -9.11 -15.57 12.47
N PRO A 97 -9.43 -15.08 13.68
CA PRO A 97 -8.88 -13.82 14.19
C PRO A 97 -7.36 -13.86 14.45
N TYR A 98 -6.71 -15.02 14.44
CA TYR A 98 -5.27 -15.18 14.66
C TYR A 98 -4.45 -15.32 13.37
N GLU A 99 -5.11 -15.47 12.22
CA GLU A 99 -4.45 -15.64 10.92
C GLU A 99 -4.23 -14.31 10.22
N SER A 100 -3.65 -14.36 9.02
CA SER A 100 -3.64 -13.25 8.07
C SER A 100 -4.22 -13.70 6.73
N ARG A 101 -4.77 -12.75 5.97
CA ARG A 101 -5.31 -13.00 4.64
C ARG A 101 -4.50 -12.24 3.61
N LYS A 102 -3.90 -12.98 2.68
CA LYS A 102 -3.22 -12.44 1.50
C LYS A 102 -4.17 -12.42 0.31
N TYR A 103 -4.24 -11.30 -0.38
CA TYR A 103 -5.00 -11.14 -1.62
C TYR A 103 -4.34 -10.12 -2.54
N GLN A 104 -4.72 -10.16 -3.81
CA GLN A 104 -4.27 -9.19 -4.81
C GLN A 104 -5.39 -8.18 -5.07
N CYS A 105 -5.05 -6.90 -5.16
CA CYS A 105 -5.99 -5.87 -5.59
C CYS A 105 -5.28 -4.79 -6.42
N GLU A 106 -6.07 -3.90 -7.01
CA GLU A 106 -5.55 -2.70 -7.65
C GLU A 106 -5.13 -1.72 -6.56
N VAL A 107 -3.89 -1.26 -6.67
CA VAL A 107 -3.27 -0.38 -5.70
C VAL A 107 -2.47 0.68 -6.45
N PHE A 108 -2.65 1.93 -6.05
CA PHE A 108 -1.73 3.00 -6.40
C PHE A 108 -1.44 3.85 -5.16
N TRP A 109 -0.24 4.40 -5.11
CA TRP A 109 0.13 5.36 -4.08
C TRP A 109 -0.21 6.78 -4.53
N PHE A 110 -0.36 7.67 -3.57
CA PHE A 110 -0.46 9.09 -3.86
C PHE A 110 0.28 9.92 -2.83
N SER A 111 0.71 11.11 -3.23
CA SER A 111 1.25 12.17 -2.39
C SER A 111 0.46 13.44 -2.67
N LEU A 112 -0.22 13.98 -1.66
CA LEU A 112 -0.99 15.22 -1.75
C LEU A 112 -0.17 16.44 -1.33
N SER A 113 0.81 16.26 -0.44
CA SER A 113 1.70 17.32 0.05
C SER A 113 3.06 16.76 0.48
N GLY A 114 4.11 17.58 0.36
CA GLY A 114 5.42 17.34 0.94
C GLY A 114 6.49 16.91 -0.08
N ARG A 115 6.40 15.68 -0.62
CA ARG A 115 7.44 15.12 -1.54
C ARG A 115 7.31 15.59 -2.99
N TYR A 116 6.16 16.14 -3.34
CA TYR A 116 5.87 16.67 -4.67
C TYR A 116 5.24 18.04 -4.50
N LYS A 117 5.47 18.92 -5.48
CA LYS A 117 4.87 20.26 -5.51
C LYS A 117 3.37 20.22 -5.80
N GLU A 118 2.94 19.19 -6.51
CA GLU A 118 1.54 18.97 -6.91
C GLU A 118 1.08 17.59 -6.43
N PRO A 119 -0.24 17.41 -6.18
CA PRO A 119 -0.80 16.09 -5.94
C PRO A 119 -0.38 15.11 -7.02
N THR A 120 0.30 14.03 -6.60
CA THR A 120 0.96 13.10 -7.50
C THR A 120 0.48 11.69 -7.24
N ARG A 121 0.07 11.01 -8.32
CA ARG A 121 -0.23 9.58 -8.33
C ARG A 121 1.03 8.80 -8.70
N ILE A 122 1.22 7.68 -8.02
CA ILE A 122 2.37 6.80 -8.18
C ILE A 122 1.84 5.40 -8.47
N ASP A 123 1.90 5.01 -9.74
CA ASP A 123 1.41 3.71 -10.19
C ASP A 123 2.40 2.61 -9.83
N ILE A 124 1.87 1.52 -9.27
CA ILE A 124 2.68 0.35 -8.91
C ILE A 124 2.58 -0.66 -10.06
N PRO A 125 3.70 -1.06 -10.68
CA PRO A 125 3.69 -1.78 -11.97
C PRO A 125 3.16 -3.24 -11.94
N TRP A 126 2.42 -3.66 -10.90
CA TRP A 126 1.78 -4.98 -10.81
C TRP A 126 0.66 -5.01 -9.77
N ARG A 127 -0.17 -6.06 -9.83
CA ARG A 127 -1.10 -6.39 -8.73
C ARG A 127 -0.32 -6.55 -7.44
N VAL A 128 -0.58 -5.64 -6.52
CA VAL A 128 0.06 -5.60 -5.23
C VAL A 128 -0.58 -6.63 -4.30
N THR A 129 0.26 -7.29 -3.52
CA THR A 129 -0.22 -8.14 -2.43
C THR A 129 -0.63 -7.24 -1.26
N CYS A 130 -1.89 -7.36 -0.85
CA CYS A 130 -2.37 -6.91 0.45
C CYS A 130 -2.33 -8.11 1.40
N ASP A 131 -1.81 -7.89 2.61
CA ASP A 131 -1.84 -8.87 3.69
C ASP A 131 -2.45 -8.21 4.93
N VAL A 132 -3.54 -8.78 5.43
CA VAL A 132 -4.36 -8.19 6.49
C VAL A 132 -4.48 -9.22 7.62
N ALA A 133 -4.06 -8.84 8.82
CA ALA A 133 -4.23 -9.69 10.00
C ALA A 133 -5.70 -9.78 10.43
N GLY A 134 -6.07 -10.89 11.07
CA GLY A 134 -7.23 -10.89 11.95
C GLY A 134 -7.00 -9.97 13.16
N ARG A 135 -8.06 -9.70 13.94
CA ARG A 135 -7.99 -8.81 15.13
C ARG A 135 -6.85 -9.16 16.11
N ASN A 136 -6.52 -10.45 16.23
CA ASN A 136 -5.45 -10.97 17.08
C ASN A 136 -4.26 -11.54 16.28
N GLY A 137 -4.28 -11.39 14.96
CA GLY A 137 -3.29 -11.93 14.05
C GLY A 137 -2.10 -11.01 13.85
N THR A 138 -1.19 -11.43 12.98
CA THR A 138 0.00 -10.67 12.64
C THR A 138 0.37 -10.92 11.19
N VAL A 139 0.75 -9.86 10.49
CA VAL A 139 1.29 -9.92 9.14
C VAL A 139 2.81 -10.02 9.21
N ARG A 140 3.39 -10.95 8.43
CA ARG A 140 4.84 -11.12 8.24
C ARG A 140 5.12 -11.25 6.74
N VAL A 141 5.79 -10.27 6.16
CA VAL A 141 6.03 -10.20 4.71
C VAL A 141 7.48 -10.50 4.38
N GLY A 142 7.72 -11.55 3.59
CA GLY A 142 9.05 -11.87 3.05
C GLY A 142 10.13 -12.01 4.12
N ARG A 143 11.28 -11.35 3.89
CA ARG A 143 12.40 -11.29 4.86
C ARG A 143 12.28 -10.13 5.85
N HIS A 144 11.16 -9.37 5.80
CA HIS A 144 10.92 -8.31 6.76
C HIS A 144 10.83 -8.94 8.15
N ARG A 145 11.75 -8.56 9.04
CA ARG A 145 11.79 -9.10 10.40
C ARG A 145 10.73 -8.48 11.29
N SER A 146 10.09 -7.42 10.82
CA SER A 146 9.04 -6.75 11.55
C SER A 146 7.68 -7.42 11.39
N ALA A 147 6.85 -7.23 12.41
CA ALA A 147 5.47 -7.66 12.45
C ALA A 147 4.56 -6.44 12.36
N ALA A 148 3.52 -6.54 11.55
CA ALA A 148 2.52 -5.49 11.34
C ALA A 148 1.10 -6.05 11.49
N ARG A 149 0.10 -5.17 11.47
CA ARG A 149 -1.31 -5.58 11.36
C ARG A 149 -1.82 -5.57 9.92
N MET A 150 -1.25 -4.72 9.08
CA MET A 150 -1.63 -4.61 7.69
C MET A 150 -0.41 -4.28 6.85
N TYR A 151 -0.35 -4.87 5.65
CA TYR A 151 0.60 -4.56 4.61
C TYR A 151 -0.12 -4.28 3.30
N VAL A 152 0.18 -3.14 2.67
CA VAL A 152 -0.36 -2.73 1.36
C VAL A 152 0.79 -2.13 0.53
N GLY A 153 1.37 -2.92 -0.37
CA GLY A 153 2.25 -2.37 -1.42
C GLY A 153 3.49 -1.59 -0.96
N GLY A 154 3.99 -1.88 0.24
CA GLY A 154 5.10 -1.14 0.85
C GLY A 154 4.68 -0.28 2.04
N LEU A 155 3.36 -0.12 2.29
CA LEU A 155 2.81 0.46 3.51
C LEU A 155 2.63 -0.63 4.56
N PHE A 156 3.08 -0.40 5.78
CA PHE A 156 2.76 -1.20 6.94
C PHE A 156 2.08 -0.33 8.00
N LEU A 157 0.98 -0.83 8.57
CA LEU A 157 0.32 -0.21 9.73
C LEU A 157 0.57 -1.04 10.99
N ALA A 158 0.71 -0.35 12.12
CA ALA A 158 1.15 -0.90 13.40
C ALA A 158 2.50 -1.64 13.30
N ASP A 159 3.49 -1.03 12.62
CA ASP A 159 4.85 -1.53 12.48
C ASP A 159 5.87 -0.60 13.14
N VAL A 160 6.61 -1.14 14.11
CA VAL A 160 7.69 -0.46 14.85
C VAL A 160 9.07 -1.12 14.63
N GLY A 161 9.22 -1.90 13.55
CA GLY A 161 10.47 -2.64 13.30
C GLY A 161 10.71 -3.79 14.29
N SER A 162 9.68 -4.19 15.06
CA SER A 162 9.81 -5.21 16.12
C SER A 162 9.19 -6.55 15.74
N SER A 163 9.44 -7.59 16.53
CA SER A 163 8.88 -8.94 16.30
C SER A 163 7.37 -9.05 16.55
N ARG A 164 6.76 -7.99 17.12
CA ARG A 164 5.32 -7.88 17.40
C ARG A 164 4.76 -6.59 16.76
N PRO A 165 3.50 -6.61 16.28
CA PRO A 165 2.85 -5.38 15.82
C PRO A 165 2.71 -4.38 16.97
N ALA A 166 2.71 -3.10 16.63
CA ALA A 166 2.40 -2.04 17.56
C ALA A 166 0.94 -2.12 18.05
N ALA A 167 0.68 -1.50 19.19
CA ALA A 167 -0.69 -1.34 19.69
C ALA A 167 -1.40 -0.18 18.98
N ASP A 168 -0.67 0.91 18.72
CA ASP A 168 -1.15 2.08 17.98
C ASP A 168 -0.99 1.85 16.48
N ILE A 169 -2.07 2.00 15.71
CA ILE A 169 -2.04 1.81 14.25
C ILE A 169 -1.21 2.88 13.53
N ARG A 170 -0.95 4.01 14.19
CA ARG A 170 -0.21 5.14 13.62
C ARG A 170 1.28 4.89 13.56
N GLU A 171 1.77 3.90 14.30
CA GLU A 171 3.13 3.38 14.12
C GLU A 171 3.20 2.69 12.76
N CYS A 172 3.83 3.35 11.80
CA CYS A 172 3.81 2.95 10.40
C CYS A 172 5.24 2.72 9.92
N SER A 173 5.35 1.88 8.89
CA SER A 173 6.53 1.87 8.03
C SER A 173 6.14 1.98 6.57
N GLN A 174 6.93 2.70 5.79
CA GLN A 174 6.65 2.94 4.39
C GLN A 174 7.91 2.95 3.52
N LYS A 175 7.86 2.17 2.44
CA LYS A 175 8.90 2.14 1.42
C LYS A 175 8.30 2.02 0.02
N THR A 176 8.71 2.93 -0.86
CA THR A 176 8.49 2.82 -2.31
C THR A 176 9.81 2.57 -3.01
N ARG A 177 9.81 1.82 -4.12
CA ARG A 177 11.02 1.70 -4.94
C ARG A 177 11.23 2.95 -5.78
N TRP A 178 12.48 3.37 -5.92
CA TRP A 178 12.84 4.56 -6.69
C TRP A 178 12.40 4.48 -8.16
N ASP A 179 12.38 3.28 -8.74
CA ASP A 179 11.97 3.04 -10.13
C ASP A 179 10.45 3.14 -10.35
N TRP A 180 9.66 3.35 -9.29
CA TRP A 180 8.22 3.61 -9.40
C TRP A 180 7.87 5.08 -9.21
N LEU A 181 8.79 5.90 -8.71
CA LEU A 181 8.50 7.29 -8.41
C LEU A 181 8.50 8.12 -9.70
N PRO A 182 7.43 8.90 -9.97
CA PRO A 182 7.41 9.87 -11.04
C PRO A 182 8.51 10.93 -10.89
N GLU A 183 8.80 11.61 -12.00
CA GLU A 183 9.64 12.81 -12.00
C GLU A 183 9.10 13.86 -11.02
N GLY A 184 10.01 14.62 -10.41
CA GLY A 184 9.67 15.67 -9.45
C GLY A 184 9.62 15.21 -7.99
N TYR A 185 9.99 13.96 -7.68
CA TYR A 185 10.14 13.50 -6.30
C TYR A 185 11.27 14.26 -5.58
N GLU A 186 10.93 14.90 -4.46
CA GLU A 186 11.87 15.64 -3.60
C GLU A 186 12.21 14.80 -2.36
N GLY A 187 13.42 14.25 -2.30
CA GLY A 187 13.83 13.44 -1.15
C GLY A 187 14.90 12.40 -1.37
N ALA A 188 15.29 12.17 -2.63
CA ALA A 188 16.40 11.28 -2.93
C ALA A 188 17.70 11.90 -2.42
N THR A 189 18.23 11.40 -1.30
CA THR A 189 19.63 11.63 -0.93
C THR A 189 20.49 10.54 -1.56
N GLU A 190 21.77 10.83 -1.76
CA GLU A 190 22.75 9.88 -2.33
C GLU A 190 22.80 8.57 -1.52
N ASP A 191 22.60 8.65 -0.20
CA ASP A 191 22.57 7.50 0.71
C ASP A 191 21.48 6.49 0.34
N TYR A 192 20.27 6.94 -0.02
CA TYR A 192 19.15 6.05 -0.36
C TYR A 192 19.35 5.35 -1.71
N VAL A 193 20.06 5.97 -2.65
CA VAL A 193 20.28 5.44 -4.00
C VAL A 193 21.36 4.36 -4.00
N SER A 194 22.30 4.41 -3.05
CA SER A 194 23.43 3.48 -2.95
C SER A 194 23.02 2.06 -2.54
N GLU A 195 21.92 1.92 -1.79
CA GLU A 195 21.35 0.62 -1.51
C GLU A 195 20.49 0.20 -2.70
N ARG A 196 20.90 -0.86 -3.42
CA ARG A 196 20.11 -1.46 -4.52
C ARG A 196 18.66 -1.81 -4.15
N ASN A 197 18.33 -1.79 -2.86
CA ASN A 197 17.01 -2.04 -2.28
C ASN A 197 16.52 -0.89 -1.37
N GLY A 198 17.18 0.27 -1.40
CA GLY A 198 16.82 1.44 -0.61
C GLY A 198 15.44 1.94 -1.00
N GLY A 199 14.48 1.77 -0.10
CA GLY A 199 13.14 2.32 -0.26
C GLY A 199 13.17 3.82 -0.02
N LEU A 200 12.49 4.58 -0.88
CA LEU A 200 12.30 6.02 -0.72
C LEU A 200 10.95 6.26 -0.02
N PRO A 201 10.94 6.93 1.15
CA PRO A 201 9.70 7.17 1.88
C PRO A 201 8.92 8.34 1.29
N LEU A 202 7.59 8.23 1.26
CA LEU A 202 6.69 9.36 0.98
C LEU A 202 6.53 10.27 2.19
N GLY A 203 6.70 9.72 3.40
CA GLY A 203 6.81 10.48 4.64
C GLY A 203 8.21 11.07 4.84
N GLY A 204 8.47 11.55 6.06
CA GLY A 204 9.78 12.07 6.46
C GLY A 204 10.84 10.97 6.62
N SER A 205 10.43 9.76 6.97
CA SER A 205 11.28 8.60 7.29
C SER A 205 10.59 7.30 6.90
N GLU A 206 11.34 6.19 6.84
CA GLU A 206 10.76 4.86 6.63
C GLU A 206 9.82 4.48 7.76
N PHE A 207 10.30 4.51 9.01
CA PHE A 207 9.50 4.25 10.20
C PHE A 207 9.09 5.57 10.82
N PHE A 208 7.81 5.69 11.17
CA PHE A 208 7.27 6.93 11.72
C PHE A 208 5.98 6.69 12.50
N VAL A 209 5.66 7.65 13.37
CA VAL A 209 4.34 7.79 13.94
C VAL A 209 3.56 8.79 13.08
N ALA A 210 2.46 8.36 12.49
CA ALA A 210 1.54 9.26 11.79
C ALA A 210 0.86 10.20 12.80
N ASP A 211 0.69 11.46 12.44
CA ASP A 211 -0.12 12.40 13.24
C ASP A 211 -1.58 11.95 13.22
N ASP A 212 -2.05 11.49 12.06
CA ASP A 212 -3.39 10.98 11.85
C ASP A 212 -3.43 9.98 10.69
N ILE A 213 -4.42 9.09 10.72
CA ILE A 213 -4.77 8.21 9.61
C ILE A 213 -6.26 8.33 9.35
N GLU A 214 -6.63 8.60 8.11
CA GLU A 214 -8.01 8.64 7.65
C GLU A 214 -8.25 7.53 6.63
N VAL A 215 -9.44 6.94 6.67
CA VAL A 215 -9.89 6.03 5.60
C VAL A 215 -11.17 6.59 5.01
N LEU A 216 -11.08 6.87 3.71
CA LEU A 216 -12.17 7.39 2.90
C LEU A 216 -12.65 6.29 1.97
N GLN A 217 -13.97 6.13 1.85
CA GLN A 217 -14.59 5.30 0.81
C GLN A 217 -14.93 6.18 -0.38
N VAL A 218 -14.62 5.67 -1.57
CA VAL A 218 -14.94 6.31 -2.85
C VAL A 218 -16.04 5.50 -3.52
N SER A 219 -17.27 6.00 -3.48
CA SER A 219 -18.45 5.31 -4.04
C SER A 219 -18.83 5.92 -5.38
N GLY A 220 -18.90 5.11 -6.43
CA GLY A 220 -19.25 5.52 -7.80
C GLY A 220 -18.28 4.92 -8.82
N GLU A 221 -18.43 5.25 -10.10
CA GLU A 221 -17.46 4.82 -11.11
C GLU A 221 -16.18 5.67 -11.00
N ILE A 222 -15.08 4.99 -10.70
CA ILE A 222 -13.72 5.47 -10.94
C ILE A 222 -13.37 5.04 -12.36
N ALA A 223 -13.06 5.99 -13.23
CA ALA A 223 -12.76 5.68 -14.63
C ALA A 223 -11.58 4.69 -14.71
N ASP A 224 -11.79 3.53 -15.35
CA ASP A 224 -10.81 2.43 -15.51
C ASP A 224 -9.41 2.98 -15.81
N ILE A 225 -8.44 2.59 -14.97
CA ILE A 225 -7.12 3.23 -14.97
C ILE A 225 -6.11 2.47 -15.83
N LEU A 226 -6.42 1.26 -16.30
CA LEU A 226 -5.70 0.59 -17.37
C LEU A 226 -6.67 -0.30 -18.16
N PRO A 227 -6.52 -0.45 -19.49
CA PRO A 227 -7.16 -1.56 -20.19
C PRO A 227 -6.74 -2.86 -19.50
N PRO A 228 -7.62 -3.87 -19.38
CA PRO A 228 -7.26 -5.14 -18.77
C PRO A 228 -5.98 -5.64 -19.45
N LEU A 229 -4.94 -5.89 -18.64
CA LEU A 229 -3.75 -6.57 -19.16
C LEU A 229 -4.25 -7.81 -19.91
N PRO A 230 -3.71 -8.11 -21.12
CA PRO A 230 -4.08 -9.31 -21.82
C PRO A 230 -3.91 -10.48 -20.86
N THR A 231 -5.03 -11.12 -20.49
CA THR A 231 -5.04 -12.34 -19.69
C THR A 231 -4.18 -13.33 -20.46
N THR A 232 -2.94 -13.51 -20.01
CA THR A 232 -2.11 -14.58 -20.52
C THR A 232 -2.87 -15.85 -20.18
N PRO A 233 -3.20 -16.71 -21.17
CA PRO A 233 -3.89 -17.96 -20.89
C PRO A 233 -3.14 -18.65 -19.77
N GLN A 234 -3.83 -19.03 -18.69
CA GLN A 234 -3.22 -19.90 -17.69
C GLN A 234 -2.58 -21.07 -18.45
N PRO A 235 -1.30 -21.39 -18.19
CA PRO A 235 -0.71 -22.57 -18.79
C PRO A 235 -1.62 -23.74 -18.45
N SER A 236 -2.17 -24.36 -19.50
CA SER A 236 -3.00 -25.55 -19.39
C SER A 236 -2.27 -26.52 -18.47
N THR A 237 -2.89 -26.88 -17.36
CA THR A 237 -2.38 -27.91 -16.44
C THR A 237 -2.55 -29.30 -17.05
N SER A 238 -2.34 -29.43 -18.36
CA SER A 238 -2.17 -30.73 -18.99
C SER A 238 -0.93 -31.35 -18.35
N PRO A 239 -1.08 -32.50 -17.66
CA PRO A 239 0.08 -33.19 -17.12
C PRO A 239 1.05 -33.50 -18.26
N PRO A 240 2.36 -33.37 -18.03
CA PRO A 240 3.35 -33.70 -19.05
C PRO A 240 3.13 -35.14 -19.51
N PRO A 241 3.33 -35.45 -20.82
CA PRO A 241 3.29 -36.82 -21.29
C PRO A 241 4.29 -37.66 -20.48
N PRO A 242 3.96 -38.93 -20.20
CA PRO A 242 4.85 -39.80 -19.44
C PRO A 242 6.22 -39.87 -20.15
N PRO A 243 7.33 -39.88 -19.39
CA PRO A 243 8.66 -39.93 -19.96
C PRO A 243 8.79 -41.19 -20.82
N THR A 244 9.17 -41.01 -22.08
CA THR A 244 9.60 -42.11 -22.94
C THR A 244 10.87 -42.71 -22.34
N THR A 245 10.79 -43.95 -21.89
CA THR A 245 11.91 -44.79 -21.46
C THR A 245 12.89 -44.98 -22.62
N SER A 246 13.85 -44.07 -22.73
CA SER A 246 15.12 -44.32 -23.41
C SER A 246 16.13 -44.73 -22.34
N THR A 247 16.41 -46.03 -22.29
CA THR A 247 17.44 -46.66 -21.45
C THR A 247 18.81 -46.05 -21.74
N PRO A 248 19.48 -45.40 -20.77
CA PRO A 248 20.90 -45.08 -20.88
C PRO A 248 21.73 -46.27 -20.38
N GLU A 249 22.79 -46.58 -21.11
CA GLU A 249 23.83 -47.55 -20.73
C GLU A 249 24.46 -47.21 -19.37
N PRO A 250 24.88 -48.23 -18.58
CA PRO A 250 25.52 -48.00 -17.30
C PRO A 250 26.99 -47.63 -17.53
N ASN A 251 27.35 -46.37 -17.27
CA ASN A 251 28.76 -46.01 -17.13
C ASN A 251 29.12 -45.87 -15.66
N ASN A 252 30.07 -46.72 -15.28
CA ASN A 252 30.47 -47.06 -13.94
C ASN A 252 31.73 -46.26 -13.60
N SER A 253 31.66 -45.30 -12.67
CA SER A 253 32.83 -44.73 -11.98
C SER A 253 32.43 -43.96 -10.73
N ASN A 254 32.86 -44.50 -9.59
CA ASN A 254 32.81 -44.01 -8.21
C ASN A 254 34.11 -43.21 -7.88
N PRO A 255 34.43 -42.84 -6.63
CA PRO A 255 33.93 -41.80 -5.71
C PRO A 255 34.97 -40.67 -5.42
N GLY A 256 34.55 -39.61 -4.71
CA GLY A 256 35.43 -38.66 -3.99
C GLY A 256 34.63 -37.42 -3.53
N ALA A 257 34.18 -37.35 -2.28
CA ALA A 257 34.89 -36.89 -1.07
C ALA A 257 34.97 -35.34 -0.96
N ASP A 258 34.52 -34.86 0.21
CA ASP A 258 34.94 -33.64 0.93
C ASP A 258 34.55 -32.26 0.40
N ASN A 259 33.68 -31.50 1.10
CA ASN A 259 34.02 -30.81 2.36
C ASN A 259 32.90 -29.83 2.77
N ASP A 260 32.27 -30.12 3.90
CA ASP A 260 31.45 -29.18 4.66
C ASP A 260 32.34 -28.13 5.32
N ASN A 261 32.22 -26.87 4.90
CA ASN A 261 32.87 -25.74 5.55
C ASN A 261 31.81 -24.78 6.12
N ARG A 262 31.25 -25.15 7.28
CA ARG A 262 30.47 -24.25 8.14
C ARG A 262 31.39 -23.67 9.20
N THR A 263 31.71 -22.38 9.09
CA THR A 263 32.27 -21.60 10.18
C THR A 263 31.13 -21.09 11.08
N PRO A 264 31.23 -21.23 12.42
CA PRO A 264 30.37 -20.53 13.35
C PRO A 264 30.87 -19.10 13.55
N TYR A 265 29.96 -18.12 13.46
CA TYR A 265 30.24 -16.74 13.89
C TYR A 265 30.19 -16.68 15.42
N ASP A 266 31.33 -16.35 16.02
CA ASP A 266 31.48 -16.02 17.43
C ASP A 266 30.84 -14.66 17.74
N ASN A 267 29.90 -14.66 18.68
CA ASN A 267 29.38 -13.45 19.33
C ASN A 267 30.26 -13.12 20.54
N ASN A 268 31.14 -12.13 20.41
CA ASN A 268 31.84 -11.54 21.54
C ASN A 268 31.04 -10.35 22.08
N THR A 269 30.39 -10.55 23.23
CA THR A 269 29.80 -9.49 24.05
C THR A 269 30.91 -8.93 24.93
N ARG A 270 31.22 -7.64 24.78
CA ARG A 270 32.09 -6.90 25.71
C ARG A 270 31.22 -5.93 26.48
N ALA A 271 31.22 -6.10 27.80
CA ALA A 271 30.72 -5.15 28.76
C ALA A 271 31.59 -3.88 28.78
N ASP A 272 30.94 -2.74 28.93
CA ASP A 272 31.19 -1.75 30.00
C ASP A 272 29.89 -0.94 30.22
#